data_AF-A0A1R1IN19-F1
#
_entry.id   AF-A0A1R1IN19-F1
#
_cell.length_a   1.000
_cell.length_b   1.000
_cell.length_c   1.000
_cell.angle_alpha   90.00
_cell.angle_beta   90.00
_cell.angle_gamma   90.00
#
_symmetry.space_group_name_H-M   'P 1'
#
loop_
_entity.id
_entity.type
_entity.pdbx_description
1 polymer ?
#
loop_
_entity_poly.entity_id
_entity_poly.type
_entity_poly.pdbx_seq_one_letter_code
_entity_poly.pdbx_strand_id
1 'polypeptide(L)'
;MRKQNDKVMMIGTVVAHDLIDFEHALDQAFLKASQLSISMIEGRRAAALSAGYGHTALLSLHGAMGAVLDARGQAIRTHDRLHKAAEGLGLAPARLGPSETKPAENGPETPIRKVLQVEPEREALV
;
A
#
# COMPACT_ATOMS: atom_id res chain seq x y z
N MET A 1 -15.78 -24.38 24.36
CA MET A 1 -14.46 -23.76 24.16
C MET A 1 -13.95 -23.92 22.72
N ARG A 2 -13.83 -25.12 22.13
CA ARG A 2 -13.32 -25.33 20.76
C ARG A 2 -14.04 -24.51 19.67
N LYS A 3 -15.38 -24.58 19.59
CA LYS A 3 -16.20 -23.80 18.63
C LYS A 3 -16.04 -22.27 18.74
N GLN A 4 -15.72 -21.76 19.93
CA GLN A 4 -15.54 -20.33 20.14
C GLN A 4 -14.18 -19.87 19.61
N ASN A 5 -13.12 -20.66 19.83
CA ASN A 5 -11.80 -20.41 19.24
C ASN A 5 -11.84 -20.48 17.72
N ASP A 6 -12.55 -21.45 17.14
CA ASP A 6 -12.69 -21.56 15.67
C ASP A 6 -13.37 -20.32 15.07
N LYS A 7 -14.40 -19.80 15.75
CA LYS A 7 -15.09 -18.57 15.35
C LYS A 7 -14.18 -17.33 15.45
N VAL A 8 -13.39 -17.24 16.52
CA VAL A 8 -12.43 -16.14 16.72
C VAL A 8 -11.33 -16.17 15.65
N MET A 9 -10.80 -17.34 15.31
CA MET A 9 -9.81 -17.50 14.23
C MET A 9 -10.38 -17.04 12.89
N MET A 10 -11.58 -17.50 12.52
CA MET A 10 -12.23 -17.13 11.27
C MET A 10 -12.44 -15.62 11.15
N ILE A 11 -12.94 -14.98 12.20
CA ILE A 11 -13.14 -13.52 12.23
C ILE A 11 -11.80 -12.79 12.13
N GLY A 12 -10.78 -13.24 12.88
CA GLY A 12 -9.44 -12.66 12.83
C GLY A 12 -8.83 -12.68 11.43
N THR A 13 -8.97 -13.80 10.71
CA THR A 13 -8.49 -13.91 9.32
C THR A 13 -9.20 -12.93 8.39
N VAL A 14 -10.53 -12.78 8.50
CA VAL A 14 -11.29 -11.82 7.69
C VAL A 14 -10.80 -10.40 7.95
N VAL A 15 -10.68 -10.01 9.22
CA VAL A 15 -10.20 -8.67 9.60
C VAL A 15 -8.77 -8.42 9.09
N ALA A 16 -7.89 -9.42 9.12
CA ALA A 16 -6.54 -9.30 8.60
C ALA A 16 -6.52 -9.07 7.08
N HIS A 17 -7.33 -9.82 6.32
CA HIS A 17 -7.47 -9.61 4.88
C HIS A 17 -8.05 -8.24 4.54
N ASP A 18 -9.13 -7.83 5.22
CA ASP A 18 -9.77 -6.53 4.99
C ASP A 18 -8.80 -5.37 5.25
N LEU A 19 -7.90 -5.52 6.23
CA LEU A 19 -6.89 -4.51 6.53
C LEU A 19 -5.79 -4.44 5.46
N ILE A 20 -5.34 -5.58 4.94
CA ILE A 20 -4.39 -5.64 3.82
C ILE A 20 -5.01 -5.00 2.57
N ASP A 21 -6.26 -5.33 2.27
CA ASP A 21 -6.99 -4.73 1.14
C ASP A 21 -7.14 -3.21 1.30
N PHE A 22 -7.36 -2.74 2.53
CA PHE A 22 -7.38 -1.32 2.83
C PHE A 22 -6.00 -0.65 2.61
N GLU A 23 -4.91 -1.27 3.06
CA GLU A 23 -3.54 -0.79 2.81
C GLU A 23 -3.25 -0.70 1.30
N HIS A 24 -3.62 -1.72 0.52
CA HIS A 24 -3.50 -1.71 -0.93
C HIS A 24 -4.35 -0.60 -1.59
N ALA A 25 -5.56 -0.37 -1.11
CA ALA A 25 -6.43 0.69 -1.62
C ALA A 25 -5.81 2.09 -1.41
N LEU A 26 -5.13 2.32 -0.29
CA LEU A 26 -4.41 3.56 -0.02
C LEU A 26 -3.21 3.74 -0.95
N ASP A 27 -2.44 2.67 -1.21
CA ASP A 27 -1.33 2.70 -2.17
C ASP A 27 -1.82 3.02 -3.58
N GLN A 28 -2.93 2.41 -4.01
CA GLN A 28 -3.56 2.70 -5.30
C GLN A 28 -4.07 4.15 -5.38
N ALA A 29 -4.64 4.68 -4.30
CA ALA A 29 -5.07 6.08 -4.25
C ALA A 29 -3.87 7.03 -4.41
N PHE A 30 -2.75 6.74 -3.76
CA PHE A 30 -1.53 7.54 -3.87
C PHE A 30 -0.93 7.51 -5.29
N LEU A 31 -0.91 6.35 -5.93
CA LEU A 31 -0.47 6.21 -7.32
C LEU A 31 -1.35 7.04 -8.28
N LYS A 32 -2.67 6.95 -8.15
CA LYS A 32 -3.61 7.73 -8.98
C LYS A 32 -3.45 9.24 -8.78
N ALA A 33 -3.29 9.68 -7.52
CA ALA A 33 -3.05 11.08 -7.21
C ALA A 33 -1.72 11.59 -7.78
N SER A 34 -0.67 10.78 -7.73
CA SER A 34 0.62 11.08 -8.34
C SER A 34 0.51 11.24 -9.86
N GLN A 35 -0.21 10.33 -10.53
CA GLN A 35 -0.45 10.41 -11.97
C GLN A 35 -1.23 11.67 -12.35
N LEU A 36 -2.25 12.04 -11.55
CA LEU A 36 -2.99 13.29 -11.76
C LEU A 36 -2.09 14.52 -11.62
N SER A 37 -1.20 14.55 -10.63
CA SER A 37 -0.24 15.64 -10.43
C SER A 37 0.67 15.82 -11.66
N ILE A 38 1.16 14.72 -12.22
CA ILE A 38 1.94 14.72 -13.47
C ILE A 38 1.11 15.31 -14.62
N SER A 39 -0.11 14.80 -14.84
CA SER A 39 -0.98 15.27 -15.92
C SER A 39 -1.32 16.76 -15.81
N MET A 40 -1.51 17.29 -14.60
CA MET A 40 -1.72 18.73 -14.39
C MET A 40 -0.50 19.57 -14.82
N ILE A 41 0.72 19.12 -14.48
CA ILE A 41 1.96 19.81 -14.83
C ILE A 41 2.22 19.73 -16.33
N GLU A 42 2.06 18.56 -16.93
CA GLU A 42 2.24 18.35 -18.36
C GLU A 42 1.22 19.13 -19.18
N GLY A 43 -0.07 19.06 -18.81
CA GLY A 43 -1.14 19.81 -19.47
C GLY A 43 -0.91 21.32 -19.41
N ARG A 44 -0.49 21.84 -18.26
CA ARG A 44 -0.11 23.26 -18.10
C ARG A 44 1.02 23.65 -19.05
N ARG A 45 2.07 22.82 -19.16
CA ARG A 45 3.20 23.07 -20.07
C ARG A 45 2.77 23.00 -21.54
N ALA A 46 2.01 21.99 -21.91
CA ALA A 46 1.53 21.79 -23.28
C ALA A 46 0.64 22.95 -23.76
N ALA A 47 -0.17 23.52 -22.85
CA ALA A 47 -1.01 24.69 -23.13
C ALA A 47 -0.27 26.04 -23.02
N ALA A 48 1.05 26.04 -22.82
CA ALA A 48 1.88 27.24 -22.62
C ALA A 48 1.35 28.20 -21.53
N LEU A 49 0.71 27.65 -20.49
CA LEU A 49 0.16 28.43 -19.38
C LEU A 49 1.24 28.78 -18.36
N SER A 50 1.07 29.93 -17.71
CA SER A 50 1.98 30.37 -16.64
C SER A 50 2.07 29.34 -15.51
N ALA A 51 3.19 29.33 -14.79
CA ALA A 51 3.39 28.41 -13.66
C ALA A 51 2.37 28.58 -12.52
N GLY A 52 1.78 29.78 -12.39
CA GLY A 52 0.73 30.03 -11.40
C GLY A 52 -0.62 29.39 -11.76
N TYR A 53 -0.85 29.06 -13.03
CA TYR A 53 -2.11 28.46 -13.45
C TYR A 53 -2.27 27.06 -12.86
N GLY A 54 -3.31 26.87 -12.05
CA GLY A 54 -3.58 25.60 -11.37
C GLY A 54 -2.69 25.32 -10.14
N HIS A 55 -1.87 26.29 -9.69
CA HIS A 55 -0.97 26.10 -8.54
C HIS A 55 -1.73 25.75 -7.26
N THR A 56 -2.81 26.45 -6.94
CA THR A 56 -3.64 26.17 -5.75
C THR A 56 -4.29 24.79 -5.81
N ALA A 57 -4.71 24.35 -7.00
CA ALA A 57 -5.23 22.99 -7.20
C ALA A 57 -4.14 21.93 -6.98
N LEU A 58 -2.91 22.18 -7.46
CA LEU A 58 -1.76 21.30 -7.17
C LEU A 58 -1.47 21.24 -5.66
N LEU A 59 -1.51 22.37 -4.94
CA LEU A 59 -1.33 22.37 -3.49
C LEU A 59 -2.41 21.53 -2.79
N SER A 60 -3.67 21.68 -3.17
CA SER A 60 -4.78 20.87 -2.62
C SER A 60 -4.61 19.38 -2.91
N LEU A 61 -4.18 19.02 -4.12
CA LEU A 61 -3.91 17.62 -4.49
C LEU A 61 -2.79 17.03 -3.63
N HIS A 62 -1.68 17.75 -3.45
CA HIS A 62 -0.58 17.27 -2.59
C HIS A 62 -0.98 17.21 -1.12
N GLY A 63 -1.86 18.11 -0.65
CA GLY A 63 -2.48 18.00 0.67
C GLY A 63 -3.30 16.71 0.83
N ALA A 64 -4.09 16.34 -0.19
CA ALA A 64 -4.81 15.07 -0.20
C ALA A 64 -3.86 13.87 -0.22
N MET A 65 -2.77 13.92 -0.99
CA MET A 65 -1.72 12.89 -0.99
C MET A 65 -1.09 12.71 0.39
N GLY A 66 -0.83 13.80 1.11
CA GLY A 66 -0.37 13.76 2.50
C GLY A 66 -1.35 13.05 3.43
N ALA A 67 -2.64 13.36 3.33
CA ALA A 67 -3.67 12.69 4.12
C ALA A 67 -3.77 11.17 3.83
N VAL A 68 -3.56 10.74 2.59
CA VAL A 68 -3.48 9.32 2.23
C VAL A 68 -2.28 8.64 2.89
N LEU A 69 -1.12 9.28 2.91
CA LEU A 69 0.08 8.76 3.59
C LEU A 69 -0.15 8.64 5.11
N ASP A 70 -0.78 9.64 5.71
CA ASP A 70 -1.13 9.61 7.14
C ASP A 70 -2.08 8.46 7.45
N ALA A 71 -3.12 8.28 6.62
CA ALA A 71 -4.06 7.16 6.73
C ALA A 71 -3.34 5.81 6.62
N ARG A 72 -2.41 5.67 5.68
CA ARG A 72 -1.57 4.46 5.52
C ARG A 72 -0.73 4.18 6.77
N GLY A 73 -0.12 5.21 7.35
CA GLY A 73 0.61 5.09 8.61
C GLY A 73 -0.28 4.61 9.77
N GLN A 74 -1.55 5.06 9.83
CA GLN A 74 -2.51 4.57 10.83
C GLN A 74 -2.97 3.13 10.56
N ALA A 75 -3.13 2.73 9.29
CA ALA A 75 -3.48 1.36 8.91
C ALA A 75 -2.42 0.37 9.38
N ILE A 76 -1.14 0.64 9.09
CA ILE A 76 -0.01 -0.19 9.52
C ILE A 76 0.04 -0.30 11.06
N ARG A 77 -0.14 0.82 11.78
CA ARG A 77 -0.20 0.77 13.25
C ARG A 77 -1.38 -0.06 13.76
N THR A 78 -2.49 -0.08 13.04
CA THR A 78 -3.66 -0.90 13.35
C THR A 78 -3.34 -2.37 13.12
N HIS A 79 -2.64 -2.70 12.04
CA HIS A 79 -2.15 -4.04 11.74
C HIS A 79 -1.28 -4.55 12.89
N ASP A 80 -0.27 -3.79 13.31
CA ASP A 80 0.63 -4.18 14.41
C ASP A 80 -0.12 -4.42 15.73
N ARG A 81 -1.15 -3.61 16.04
CA ARG A 81 -1.96 -3.76 17.24
C ARG A 81 -2.82 -5.02 17.19
N LEU A 82 -3.44 -5.30 16.04
CA LEU A 82 -4.24 -6.50 15.85
C LEU A 82 -3.37 -7.76 15.87
N HIS A 83 -2.16 -7.69 15.33
CA HIS A 83 -1.18 -8.77 15.41
C HIS A 83 -0.85 -9.12 16.87
N LYS A 84 -0.50 -8.12 17.68
CA LYS A 84 -0.24 -8.30 19.12
C LYS A 84 -1.46 -8.84 19.88
N ALA A 85 -2.67 -8.42 19.50
CA ALA A 85 -3.90 -8.94 20.09
C ALA A 85 -4.11 -10.43 19.74
N ALA A 86 -3.81 -10.84 18.51
CA ALA A 86 -3.87 -12.24 18.09
C ALA A 86 -2.87 -13.11 18.84
N GLU A 87 -1.62 -12.63 19.02
CA GLU A 87 -0.61 -13.29 19.85
C GLU A 87 -1.08 -13.50 21.29
N GLY A 88 -1.65 -12.46 21.92
CA GLY A 88 -2.19 -12.53 23.28
C GLY A 88 -3.36 -13.51 23.44
N LEU A 89 -4.07 -13.82 22.35
CA LEU A 89 -5.15 -14.80 22.30
C LEU A 89 -4.67 -16.21 21.96
N GLY A 90 -3.36 -16.42 21.76
CA GLY A 90 -2.79 -17.70 21.32
C GLY A 90 -3.23 -18.09 19.92
N LEU A 91 -3.73 -17.14 19.13
CA LEU A 91 -4.05 -17.34 17.72
C LEU A 91 -2.71 -17.30 16.99
N ALA A 92 -2.19 -18.47 16.63
CA ALA A 92 -1.00 -18.53 15.78
C ALA A 92 -1.34 -17.75 14.49
N PRO A 93 -0.63 -16.66 14.18
CA PRO A 93 -0.86 -15.98 12.92
C PRO A 93 -0.47 -16.98 11.85
N ALA A 94 -1.47 -17.58 11.20
CA ALA A 94 -1.26 -18.07 9.86
C ALA A 94 -0.69 -16.85 9.13
N ARG A 95 0.57 -16.95 8.68
CA ARG A 95 1.22 -15.97 7.84
C ARG A 95 0.41 -15.90 6.54
N LEU A 96 -0.73 -15.22 6.58
CA LEU A 96 -1.73 -15.06 5.54
C LEU A 96 -1.65 -13.61 5.08
N GLY A 97 -0.52 -13.35 4.42
CA GLY A 97 -0.17 -12.19 3.62
C GLY A 97 1.00 -12.67 2.75
N PRO A 98 1.15 -12.19 1.51
CA PRO A 98 2.23 -12.65 0.64
C PRO A 98 3.54 -12.58 1.42
N SER A 99 4.31 -13.66 1.31
CA SER A 99 5.55 -13.88 2.04
C SER A 99 6.64 -12.93 1.54
N GLU A 100 6.44 -11.62 1.70
CA GLU A 100 7.50 -10.66 1.53
C GLU A 100 8.36 -10.74 2.78
N THR A 101 9.43 -11.53 2.70
CA THR A 101 10.59 -11.34 3.54
C THR A 101 10.96 -9.87 3.46
N LYS A 102 10.74 -9.13 4.55
CA LYS A 102 11.24 -7.76 4.70
C LYS A 102 12.71 -7.77 4.24
N PRO A 103 13.08 -7.02 3.19
CA PRO A 103 14.46 -6.93 2.77
C PRO A 103 15.31 -6.49 3.97
N ALA A 104 16.52 -7.05 4.09
CA ALA A 104 17.45 -6.61 5.13
C ALA A 104 17.59 -5.09 5.07
N GLU A 105 17.59 -4.41 6.23
CA GLU A 105 17.59 -2.94 6.35
C GLU A 105 18.71 -2.21 5.59
N ASN A 106 19.70 -2.95 5.06
CA ASN A 106 20.86 -2.42 4.32
C ASN A 106 21.17 -3.20 3.03
N GLY A 107 20.18 -3.81 2.38
CA GLY A 107 20.37 -4.44 1.07
C GLY A 107 20.61 -3.40 -0.04
N PRO A 108 21.33 -3.73 -1.14
CA PRO A 108 21.45 -2.81 -2.27
C PRO A 108 20.07 -2.49 -2.85
N GLU A 109 19.71 -1.20 -2.89
CA GLU A 109 18.46 -0.75 -3.52
C GLU A 109 18.51 -1.06 -5.01
N THR A 110 17.69 -2.02 -5.45
CA THR A 110 17.46 -2.24 -6.88
C THR A 110 16.27 -1.40 -7.30
N PRO A 111 16.40 -0.49 -8.30
CA PRO A 111 15.27 0.30 -8.77
C PRO A 111 14.13 -0.61 -9.21
N ILE A 112 12.90 -0.35 -8.74
CA ILE A 112 11.70 -1.15 -9.05
C ILE A 112 11.53 -1.35 -10.56
N ARG A 113 11.84 -0.32 -11.36
CA ARG A 113 11.78 -0.39 -12.83
C ARG A 113 12.67 -1.50 -13.41
N LYS A 114 13.80 -1.79 -12.78
CA LYS A 114 14.72 -2.86 -13.18
C LYS A 114 14.18 -4.23 -12.78
N VAL A 115 13.52 -4.34 -11.62
CA VAL A 115 12.87 -5.57 -11.14
C VAL A 115 11.72 -5.98 -12.07
N LEU A 116 10.85 -5.03 -12.41
CA LEU A 116 9.70 -5.26 -13.30
C LEU A 116 10.09 -5.59 -14.76
N GLN A 117 11.34 -5.37 -15.14
CA GLN A 117 11.86 -5.73 -16.47
C GLN A 117 12.44 -7.16 -16.53
N VAL A 118 12.62 -7.85 -15.40
CA VAL A 118 13.16 -9.23 -15.35
C VAL A 118 12.08 -10.30 -15.55
N GLU A 119 10.79 -9.93 -15.43
CA GLU A 119 9.64 -10.84 -15.48
C GLU A 119 9.04 -11.19 -16.87
N PRO A 120 9.65 -10.96 -18.07
CA PRO A 120 9.05 -11.46 -19.30
C PRO A 120 9.59 -12.82 -19.78
N GLU A 121 10.61 -13.41 -19.14
CA GLU A 121 11.30 -14.60 -19.71
C GLU A 121 10.97 -15.95 -19.04
N ARG A 122 10.08 -16.00 -18.03
CA ARG A 122 9.74 -17.26 -17.34
C ARG A 122 8.48 -17.98 -17.82
N GLU A 123 7.77 -17.48 -18.84
CA GLU A 123 6.59 -18.16 -19.41
C GLU A 123 6.87 -18.95 -20.71
N ALA A 124 8.11 -18.98 -21.19
CA ALA A 124 8.47 -19.75 -22.39
C ALA A 124 9.32 -20.98 -22.04
N LEU A 125 8.80 -21.90 -21.21
CA LEU A 125 9.29 -23.29 -21.07
C LEU A 125 8.41 -24.08 -20.09
N VAL A 126 7.20 -24.47 -20.51
CA VAL A 126 6.57 -25.79 -20.25
C VAL A 126 5.68 -26.13 -21.43
#